data_AF-A0A381Y018-F1
#
_entry.id   AF-A0A381Y018-F1
#
_cell.length_a   1.000
_cell.length_b   1.000
_cell.length_c   1.000
_cell.angle_alpha   90.00
_cell.angle_beta   90.00
_cell.angle_gamma   90.00
#
_symmetry.space_group_name_H-M   'P 1'
#
loop_
_entity.id
_entity.type
_entity.pdbx_description
1 polymer ?
#
loop_
_entity_poly.entity_id
_entity_poly.type
_entity_poly.pdbx_seq_one_letter_code
_entity_poly.pdbx_strand_id
1 'polypeptide(L)'
;TGLFQQHVFEDRGCFAVHAGQCIHQILEPDGGASLFATDMKISCVMVHVLFSRLCGCGNFSVAVTKAVFVLSRGYSIMAIHFTASELQQRRDRFCSDLEKLGLKGVLLFRQESMYYLTGYESFGYCFFQCMVLGVDGRLALLTRAPDLRQARHTSVVDDIRIWVDDVSASPALQLKDLLHDLSWHGSQLGIELDAVGLTARNWNEVRRALGGLFELSDVSDVTSRMRMVKSPAELGYVERAAVLADDALDAAIAVTAAGADEGDILAAMQGAVFSGGGDYPGNEFIIGSGEDALLCRYHSGRRVLDAIDQLTLEFAGVYRRYHACLMRTLVIGEPTHLQLHMHRACADAMEACLEQIRPGCAMGEVFDAHARVMDNSGMLEHRLNACGYSLGATFTPTWMDYPMFYKGNPEPIVPGMVLFLHMILMNSLEGTAMTLGQTIRIDEDGPVRLSRHDTRLITC
;
A
#
# COMPACT_ATOMS: atom_id res chain seq x y z
N THR A 1 -55.05 27.18 18.03
CA THR A 1 -56.06 26.81 17.01
C THR A 1 -55.38 25.96 15.94
N GLY A 2 -55.50 24.63 16.06
CA GLY A 2 -55.35 23.56 15.05
C GLY A 2 -54.05 23.44 14.23
N LEU A 3 -53.58 22.27 13.80
CA LEU A 3 -53.82 20.86 14.12
C LEU A 3 -52.92 20.12 13.11
N PHE A 4 -51.90 19.37 13.55
CA PHE A 4 -51.22 18.40 12.70
C PHE A 4 -52.00 17.08 12.82
N GLN A 5 -52.50 16.57 11.69
CA GLN A 5 -53.17 15.27 11.61
C GLN A 5 -52.12 14.15 11.57
N GLN A 6 -52.11 13.32 12.62
CA GLN A 6 -51.66 11.94 12.57
C GLN A 6 -52.79 11.07 12.00
N HIS A 7 -52.47 10.17 11.08
CA HIS A 7 -53.33 9.03 10.76
C HIS A 7 -52.81 7.77 11.46
N VAL A 8 -53.71 7.16 12.22
CA VAL A 8 -53.64 5.84 12.85
C VAL A 8 -54.59 4.92 12.08
N PHE A 9 -54.22 3.65 11.89
CA PHE A 9 -55.06 2.44 12.02
C PHE A 9 -54.07 1.28 12.29
N GLU A 10 -53.98 0.77 13.53
CA GLU A 10 -54.73 -0.36 14.12
C GLU A 10 -54.58 -1.67 13.32
N ASP A 11 -54.51 -2.88 13.87
CA ASP A 11 -54.14 -3.47 15.16
C ASP A 11 -54.24 -5.01 14.94
N ARG A 12 -53.81 -5.82 15.92
CA ARG A 12 -53.92 -7.29 16.10
C ARG A 12 -52.68 -8.10 15.70
N GLY A 13 -52.03 -8.86 16.57
CA GLY A 13 -52.41 -9.25 17.92
C GLY A 13 -51.30 -10.00 18.68
N CYS A 14 -51.51 -10.03 19.98
CA CYS A 14 -50.70 -10.54 21.08
C CYS A 14 -50.16 -11.97 20.94
N PHE A 15 -49.05 -12.28 21.61
CA PHE A 15 -49.06 -13.00 22.90
C PHE A 15 -47.65 -12.98 23.53
N ALA A 16 -47.53 -12.36 24.70
CA ALA A 16 -46.45 -12.58 25.64
C ALA A 16 -46.90 -13.68 26.62
N VAL A 17 -46.02 -14.63 26.95
CA VAL A 17 -46.19 -15.53 28.09
C VAL A 17 -44.86 -15.76 28.80
N HIS A 18 -44.87 -15.40 30.09
CA HIS A 18 -43.91 -15.76 31.14
C HIS A 18 -43.92 -17.26 31.48
N ALA A 19 -42.77 -17.81 31.89
CA ALA A 19 -42.57 -18.76 33.01
C ALA A 19 -41.07 -19.11 33.04
N GLY A 20 -40.34 -19.27 34.13
CA GLY A 20 -40.67 -19.49 35.54
C GLY A 20 -39.58 -20.42 36.10
N GLN A 21 -38.93 -20.04 37.20
CA GLN A 21 -37.96 -20.87 37.94
C GLN A 21 -38.64 -22.07 38.65
N CYS A 22 -37.91 -23.18 38.80
CA CYS A 22 -37.91 -24.17 39.92
C CYS A 22 -37.26 -25.50 39.41
N ILE A 23 -36.51 -26.34 40.13
CA ILE A 23 -35.96 -26.39 41.50
C ILE A 23 -35.01 -27.63 41.59
N HIS A 24 -33.95 -27.51 42.40
CA HIS A 24 -33.12 -28.48 43.17
C HIS A 24 -32.45 -29.78 42.67
N GLN A 25 -31.13 -29.83 42.99
CA GLN A 25 -30.28 -30.87 43.64
C GLN A 25 -30.13 -32.25 42.95
N ILE A 26 -28.92 -32.84 42.88
CA ILE A 26 -28.27 -33.63 43.95
C ILE A 26 -26.81 -34.02 43.56
N LEU A 27 -25.87 -33.79 44.49
CA LEU A 27 -24.59 -34.48 44.83
C LEU A 27 -23.32 -34.43 43.92
N GLU A 28 -22.27 -33.78 44.46
CA GLU A 28 -20.87 -34.28 44.50
C GLU A 28 -20.73 -35.39 45.59
N PRO A 29 -19.65 -36.20 45.74
CA PRO A 29 -18.26 -36.01 45.26
C PRO A 29 -17.53 -37.28 44.73
N ASP A 30 -16.35 -37.10 44.12
CA ASP A 30 -15.08 -37.82 44.42
C ASP A 30 -14.14 -37.96 43.20
N GLY A 31 -12.92 -37.43 43.39
CA GLY A 31 -11.66 -38.13 43.09
C GLY A 31 -11.19 -38.30 41.64
N GLY A 32 -9.96 -37.82 41.37
CA GLY A 32 -9.02 -38.57 40.52
C GLY A 32 -8.50 -37.89 39.26
N ALA A 33 -7.18 -37.64 39.31
CA ALA A 33 -6.25 -37.21 38.26
C ALA A 33 -6.46 -37.64 36.79
N SER A 34 -6.03 -36.72 35.91
CA SER A 34 -5.39 -36.87 34.59
C SER A 34 -6.12 -37.61 33.47
N LEU A 35 -6.36 -36.94 32.33
CA LEU A 35 -5.58 -37.08 31.09
C LEU A 35 -6.20 -36.22 29.97
N PHE A 36 -5.33 -35.77 29.07
CA PHE A 36 -5.66 -35.14 27.79
C PHE A 36 -6.79 -35.89 27.06
N ALA A 37 -7.87 -35.19 26.71
CA ALA A 37 -8.81 -35.65 25.71
C ALA A 37 -9.32 -34.44 24.91
N THR A 38 -8.97 -34.47 23.63
CA THR A 38 -9.42 -33.61 22.54
C THR A 38 -10.95 -33.51 22.47
N ASP A 39 -11.46 -32.29 22.54
CA ASP A 39 -12.87 -31.96 22.30
C ASP A 39 -13.22 -32.17 20.81
N MET A 40 -13.82 -33.31 20.49
CA MET A 40 -14.47 -33.57 19.21
C MET A 40 -15.99 -33.46 19.42
N LYS A 41 -16.54 -32.24 19.29
CA LYS A 41 -17.99 -32.04 19.27
C LYS A 41 -18.58 -32.55 17.96
N ILE A 42 -19.28 -33.68 18.02
CA ILE A 42 -20.11 -34.21 16.94
C ILE A 42 -21.38 -33.35 16.87
N SER A 43 -21.50 -32.53 15.83
CA SER A 43 -22.76 -31.84 15.50
C SER A 43 -23.56 -32.70 14.52
N CYS A 44 -24.65 -33.31 15.01
CA CYS A 44 -25.68 -33.94 14.20
C CYS A 44 -26.45 -32.86 13.43
N VAL A 45 -26.39 -32.86 12.09
CA VAL A 45 -27.26 -32.02 11.26
C VAL A 45 -28.55 -32.78 10.97
N MET A 46 -29.64 -32.33 11.59
CA MET A 46 -31.00 -32.81 11.36
C MET A 46 -31.54 -32.19 10.06
N VAL A 47 -31.60 -32.97 8.98
CA VAL A 47 -32.18 -32.52 7.70
C VAL A 47 -33.69 -32.77 7.72
N HIS A 48 -34.48 -31.71 7.83
CA HIS A 48 -35.92 -31.76 7.59
C HIS A 48 -36.20 -31.90 6.09
N VAL A 49 -36.76 -33.04 5.67
CA VAL A 49 -37.32 -33.23 4.33
C VAL A 49 -38.84 -33.05 4.42
N LEU A 50 -39.37 -31.96 3.86
CA LEU A 50 -40.81 -31.81 3.61
C LEU A 50 -41.18 -32.62 2.35
N PHE A 51 -42.00 -33.65 2.52
CA PHE A 51 -42.73 -34.29 1.42
C PHE A 51 -44.16 -33.75 1.39
N SER A 52 -44.55 -33.10 0.29
CA SER A 52 -45.95 -33.00 -0.12
C SER A 52 -46.11 -33.72 -1.46
N ARG A 53 -46.90 -34.80 -1.45
CA ARG A 53 -47.41 -35.45 -2.66
C ARG A 53 -48.66 -34.70 -3.12
N LEU A 54 -48.80 -34.48 -4.43
CA LEU A 54 -49.96 -34.91 -5.21
C LEU A 54 -49.76 -34.64 -6.72
N CYS A 55 -50.15 -35.66 -7.50
CA CYS A 55 -50.48 -35.66 -8.93
C CYS A 55 -49.35 -35.74 -9.98
N GLY A 56 -49.36 -36.88 -10.71
CA GLY A 56 -49.24 -36.87 -12.17
C GLY A 56 -48.00 -37.54 -12.76
N CYS A 57 -48.19 -38.75 -13.27
CA CYS A 57 -47.39 -39.51 -14.25
C CYS A 57 -46.19 -38.80 -14.92
N GLY A 58 -45.00 -39.40 -14.81
CA GLY A 58 -43.88 -39.13 -15.69
C GLY A 58 -42.58 -39.78 -15.22
N ASN A 59 -42.11 -40.80 -15.93
CA ASN A 59 -40.77 -41.38 -15.75
C ASN A 59 -39.71 -40.33 -16.05
N PHE A 60 -38.87 -39.96 -15.08
CA PHE A 60 -37.55 -39.39 -15.35
C PHE A 60 -36.52 -39.93 -14.36
N SER A 61 -35.56 -40.66 -14.91
CA SER A 61 -34.30 -41.03 -14.28
C SER A 61 -33.42 -39.78 -14.23
N VAL A 62 -33.01 -39.36 -13.01
CA VAL A 62 -31.88 -38.44 -12.83
C VAL A 62 -30.98 -39.02 -11.76
N ALA A 63 -29.88 -39.62 -12.20
CA ALA A 63 -28.76 -39.97 -11.35
C ALA A 63 -28.09 -38.66 -10.88
N VAL A 64 -28.19 -38.36 -9.58
CA VAL A 64 -27.39 -37.30 -8.95
C VAL A 64 -26.25 -37.97 -8.19
N THR A 65 -25.11 -38.13 -8.86
CA THR A 65 -23.85 -38.51 -8.23
C THR A 65 -23.36 -37.31 -7.42
N LYS A 66 -23.62 -37.31 -6.10
CA LYS A 66 -23.19 -36.25 -5.19
C LYS A 66 -21.78 -36.58 -4.69
N ALA A 67 -20.76 -36.01 -5.32
CA ALA A 67 -19.41 -35.98 -4.78
C ALA A 67 -19.37 -34.94 -3.64
N VAL A 68 -19.22 -35.41 -2.40
CA VAL A 68 -18.98 -34.56 -1.23
C VAL A 68 -17.47 -34.36 -1.13
N PHE A 69 -16.98 -33.20 -1.57
CA PHE A 69 -15.64 -32.73 -1.22
C PHE A 69 -15.67 -32.22 0.21
N VAL A 70 -15.09 -32.97 1.14
CA VAL A 70 -14.76 -32.48 2.49
C VAL A 70 -13.54 -31.58 2.34
N LEU A 71 -13.75 -30.27 2.24
CA LEU A 71 -12.69 -29.29 2.41
C LEU A 71 -12.34 -29.23 3.90
N SER A 72 -11.24 -29.87 4.29
CA SER A 72 -10.56 -29.58 5.55
C SER A 72 -9.97 -28.16 5.49
N ARG A 73 -10.76 -27.15 5.83
CA ARG A 73 -10.29 -25.77 6.00
C ARG A 73 -10.05 -25.49 7.48
N GLY A 74 -8.78 -25.43 7.85
CA GLY A 74 -8.34 -25.04 9.19
C GLY A 74 -6.88 -24.58 9.27
N TYR A 75 -6.25 -24.23 8.15
CA TYR A 75 -5.07 -23.36 8.19
C TYR A 75 -5.56 -21.96 7.85
N SER A 76 -5.57 -21.07 8.85
CA SER A 76 -5.66 -19.63 8.59
C SER A 76 -4.47 -19.28 7.69
N ILE A 77 -4.73 -19.04 6.41
CA ILE A 77 -3.70 -18.53 5.50
C ILE A 77 -3.28 -17.18 6.08
N MET A 78 -2.07 -17.11 6.64
CA MET A 78 -1.51 -15.84 7.12
C MET A 78 -1.46 -14.86 5.95
N ALA A 79 -1.76 -13.59 6.19
CA ALA A 79 -1.67 -12.52 5.20
C ALA A 79 -0.22 -12.05 5.04
N ILE A 80 0.71 -13.00 4.86
CA ILE A 80 2.12 -12.75 4.60
C ILE A 80 2.38 -12.99 3.12
N HIS A 81 3.00 -12.01 2.46
CA HIS A 81 3.23 -12.00 1.01
C HIS A 81 4.62 -12.48 0.60
N PHE A 82 5.46 -12.91 1.53
CA PHE A 82 6.78 -13.43 1.24
C PHE A 82 6.97 -14.79 1.91
N THR A 83 7.84 -15.62 1.34
CA THR A 83 8.19 -16.88 1.99
C THR A 83 8.89 -16.60 3.32
N ALA A 84 8.74 -17.50 4.29
CA ALA A 84 9.46 -17.39 5.56
C ALA A 84 10.98 -17.30 5.35
N SER A 85 11.51 -18.03 4.35
CA SER A 85 12.93 -17.99 3.97
C SER A 85 13.36 -16.61 3.48
N GLU A 86 12.57 -15.96 2.63
CA GLU A 86 12.91 -14.62 2.12
C GLU A 86 12.89 -13.58 3.23
N LEU A 87 11.87 -13.58 4.09
CA LEU A 87 11.81 -12.68 5.24
C LEU A 87 12.98 -12.91 6.21
N GLN A 88 13.37 -14.16 6.44
CA GLN A 88 14.54 -14.48 7.26
C GLN A 88 15.83 -13.94 6.62
N GLN A 89 16.05 -14.16 5.33
CA GLN A 89 17.22 -13.64 4.61
C GLN A 89 17.32 -12.11 4.66
N ARG A 90 16.18 -11.41 4.54
CA ARG A 90 16.14 -9.94 4.70
C ARG A 90 16.58 -9.52 6.10
N ARG A 91 16.07 -10.18 7.15
CA ARG A 91 16.50 -9.91 8.53
C ARG A 91 17.96 -10.25 8.77
N ASP A 92 18.46 -11.37 8.25
CA ASP A 92 19.86 -11.77 8.41
C ASP A 92 20.81 -10.75 7.78
N ARG A 93 20.50 -10.30 6.56
CA ARG A 93 21.26 -9.22 5.89
C ARG A 93 21.21 -7.92 6.68
N PHE A 94 20.02 -7.53 7.14
CA PHE A 94 19.83 -6.30 7.91
C PHE A 94 20.61 -6.35 9.23
N CYS A 95 20.53 -7.46 9.97
CA CYS A 95 21.32 -7.68 11.19
C CYS A 95 22.82 -7.63 10.91
N SER A 96 23.30 -8.25 9.83
CA SER A 96 24.71 -8.18 9.43
C SER A 96 25.17 -6.74 9.14
N ASP A 97 24.32 -5.92 8.53
CA ASP A 97 24.63 -4.50 8.28
C ASP A 97 24.63 -3.68 9.58
N LEU A 98 23.75 -3.97 10.54
CA LEU A 98 23.78 -3.37 11.88
C LEU A 98 25.04 -3.77 12.68
N GLU A 99 25.48 -5.04 12.59
CA GLU A 99 26.70 -5.52 13.25
C GLU A 99 27.95 -4.78 12.74
N LYS A 100 28.04 -4.52 11.43
CA LYS A 100 29.13 -3.73 10.83
C LYS A 100 29.16 -2.29 11.34
N LEU A 101 28.02 -1.76 11.76
CA LEU A 101 27.90 -0.43 12.37
C LEU A 101 28.15 -0.45 13.88
N GLY A 102 28.44 -1.61 14.48
CA GLY A 102 28.67 -1.75 15.93
C GLY A 102 27.40 -1.66 16.77
N LEU A 103 26.23 -1.83 16.18
CA LEU A 103 24.94 -1.66 16.85
C LEU A 103 24.45 -2.98 17.47
N LYS A 104 23.81 -2.89 18.63
CA LYS A 104 23.17 -4.05 19.29
C LYS A 104 21.82 -4.42 18.69
N GLY A 105 21.15 -3.44 18.08
CA GLY A 105 19.84 -3.56 17.48
C GLY A 105 19.36 -2.21 16.97
N VAL A 106 18.11 -2.15 16.53
CA VAL A 106 17.49 -0.95 15.95
C VAL A 106 16.09 -0.72 16.51
N LEU A 107 15.69 0.55 16.56
CA LEU A 107 14.33 1.01 16.77
C LEU A 107 13.74 1.41 15.40
N LEU A 108 12.93 0.51 14.82
CA LEU A 108 12.25 0.74 13.56
C LEU A 108 10.94 1.49 13.82
N PHE A 109 10.78 2.64 13.18
CA PHE A 109 9.56 3.45 13.22
C PHE A 109 8.89 3.54 11.85
N ARG A 110 9.62 3.24 10.77
CA ARG A 110 9.13 3.30 9.41
C ARG A 110 8.31 2.06 9.09
N GLN A 111 7.06 2.26 8.66
CA GLN A 111 6.12 1.17 8.35
C GLN A 111 6.65 0.27 7.24
N GLU A 112 7.30 0.86 6.24
CA GLU A 112 7.93 0.15 5.13
C GLU A 112 9.03 -0.80 5.60
N SER A 113 9.82 -0.40 6.59
CA SER A 113 10.89 -1.23 7.15
C SER A 113 10.31 -2.42 7.90
N MET A 114 9.27 -2.19 8.70
CA MET A 114 8.56 -3.26 9.40
C MET A 114 7.93 -4.26 8.42
N TYR A 115 7.27 -3.77 7.37
CA TYR A 115 6.69 -4.60 6.32
C TYR A 115 7.76 -5.41 5.58
N TYR A 116 8.84 -4.77 5.15
CA TYR A 116 9.91 -5.41 4.37
C TYR A 116 10.59 -6.54 5.15
N LEU A 117 10.82 -6.35 6.45
CA LEU A 117 11.55 -7.30 7.31
C LEU A 117 10.66 -8.41 7.89
N THR A 118 9.35 -8.17 8.05
CA THR A 118 8.48 -9.06 8.82
C THR A 118 7.12 -9.39 8.19
N GLY A 119 6.73 -8.66 7.14
CA GLY A 119 5.37 -8.67 6.59
C GLY A 119 4.39 -7.75 7.32
N TYR A 120 4.76 -7.19 8.49
CA TYR A 120 3.85 -6.35 9.28
C TYR A 120 3.29 -5.19 8.46
N GLU A 121 1.98 -5.25 8.26
CA GLU A 121 1.24 -4.28 7.48
C GLU A 121 0.18 -3.62 8.37
N SER A 122 0.27 -2.30 8.53
CA SER A 122 -0.73 -1.50 9.25
C SER A 122 -0.78 -0.07 8.69
N PHE A 123 -1.91 0.62 8.88
CA PHE A 123 -2.04 2.07 8.71
C PHE A 123 -2.03 2.82 10.06
N GLY A 124 -1.89 2.09 11.17
CA GLY A 124 -1.87 2.59 12.56
C GLY A 124 -0.60 3.35 12.95
N TYR A 125 0.40 3.44 12.06
CA TYR A 125 1.65 4.19 12.27
C TYR A 125 1.46 5.70 12.40
N CYS A 126 0.23 6.22 12.24
CA CYS A 126 -0.12 7.58 12.66
C CYS A 126 -0.09 7.75 14.19
N PHE A 127 -0.07 6.66 14.95
CA PHE A 127 0.19 6.62 16.39
C PHE A 127 1.56 6.02 16.69
N PHE A 128 2.00 6.14 17.94
CA PHE A 128 3.26 5.54 18.37
C PHE A 128 3.23 4.02 18.18
N GLN A 129 4.13 3.52 17.37
CA GLN A 129 4.54 2.12 17.34
C GLN A 129 6.03 2.05 17.08
N CYS A 130 6.68 1.03 17.61
CA CYS A 130 8.10 0.80 17.42
C CYS A 130 8.36 -0.69 17.37
N MET A 131 9.03 -1.14 16.32
CA MET A 131 9.53 -2.50 16.21
C MET A 131 11.00 -2.49 16.59
N VAL A 132 11.41 -3.39 17.48
CA VAL A 132 12.80 -3.56 17.86
C VAL A 132 13.33 -4.84 17.23
N LEU A 133 14.50 -4.76 16.58
CA LEU A 133 15.19 -5.91 16.00
C LEU A 133 16.65 -5.90 16.45
N GLY A 134 17.04 -6.95 17.16
CA GLY A 134 18.41 -7.16 17.64
C GLY A 134 19.25 -7.92 16.62
N VAL A 135 20.56 -7.70 16.65
CA VAL A 135 21.51 -8.48 15.83
C VAL A 135 21.49 -9.98 16.18
N ASP A 136 21.03 -10.32 17.39
CA ASP A 136 20.79 -11.69 17.86
C ASP A 136 19.45 -12.28 17.37
N GLY A 137 18.74 -11.58 16.49
CA GLY A 137 17.47 -12.02 15.89
C GLY A 137 16.24 -11.81 16.76
N ARG A 138 16.39 -11.29 18.00
CA ARG A 138 15.23 -10.96 18.84
C ARG A 138 14.42 -9.83 18.21
N LEU A 139 13.12 -10.06 18.10
CA LEU A 139 12.18 -9.21 17.38
C LEU A 139 10.94 -9.00 18.25
N ALA A 140 10.59 -7.74 18.50
CA ALA A 140 9.36 -7.39 19.20
C ALA A 140 8.71 -6.14 18.59
N LEU A 141 7.39 -6.05 18.69
CA LEU A 141 6.61 -4.89 18.26
C LEU A 141 5.88 -4.29 19.46
N LEU A 142 6.17 -3.04 19.77
CA LEU A 142 5.37 -2.22 20.69
C LEU A 142 4.35 -1.43 19.87
N THR A 143 3.07 -1.74 20.04
CA THR A 143 1.97 -1.12 19.28
C THR A 143 0.70 -1.00 20.13
N ARG A 144 -0.45 -0.69 19.52
CA ARG A 144 -1.74 -0.49 20.19
C ARG A 144 -2.67 -1.68 20.04
N ALA A 145 -3.71 -1.71 20.88
CA ALA A 145 -4.71 -2.77 20.88
C ALA A 145 -5.40 -3.01 19.52
N PRO A 146 -5.70 -1.99 18.69
CA PRO A 146 -6.24 -2.20 17.34
C PRO A 146 -5.29 -3.00 16.43
N ASP A 147 -3.99 -2.78 16.55
CA ASP A 147 -2.97 -3.39 15.70
C ASP A 147 -2.59 -4.83 16.12
N LEU A 148 -2.97 -5.29 17.32
CA LEU A 148 -2.59 -6.62 17.83
C LEU A 148 -2.97 -7.76 16.87
N ARG A 149 -4.22 -7.75 16.37
CA ARG A 149 -4.71 -8.81 15.47
C ARG A 149 -4.10 -8.67 14.08
N GLN A 150 -3.85 -7.43 13.66
CA GLN A 150 -3.21 -7.14 12.40
C GLN A 150 -1.77 -7.66 12.40
N ALA A 151 -0.98 -7.32 13.41
CA ALA A 151 0.38 -7.83 13.60
C ALA A 151 0.45 -9.36 13.61
N ARG A 152 -0.45 -10.04 14.32
CA ARG A 152 -0.52 -11.51 14.34
C ARG A 152 -0.89 -12.14 13.00
N HIS A 153 -1.62 -11.41 12.16
CA HIS A 153 -2.14 -11.95 10.90
C HIS A 153 -1.24 -11.64 9.70
N THR A 154 -0.57 -10.48 9.71
CA THR A 154 0.22 -9.98 8.58
C THR A 154 1.72 -10.13 8.76
N SER A 155 2.20 -10.50 9.96
CA SER A 155 3.64 -10.55 10.24
C SER A 155 4.11 -11.86 10.86
N VAL A 156 5.42 -12.05 10.85
CA VAL A 156 6.13 -13.11 11.59
C VAL A 156 6.50 -12.71 13.03
N VAL A 157 5.95 -11.60 13.55
CA VAL A 157 6.28 -11.10 14.89
C VAL A 157 5.47 -11.84 15.95
N ASP A 158 6.17 -12.51 16.88
CA ASP A 158 5.54 -13.22 18.00
C ASP A 158 5.42 -12.37 19.27
N ASP A 159 6.48 -11.62 19.65
CA ASP A 159 6.46 -10.71 20.81
C ASP A 159 5.79 -9.38 20.42
N ILE A 160 4.48 -9.31 20.62
CA ILE A 160 3.67 -8.11 20.38
C ILE A 160 3.22 -7.55 21.73
N ARG A 161 3.72 -6.38 22.08
CA ARG A 161 3.43 -5.66 23.31
C ARG A 161 2.48 -4.51 23.04
N ILE A 162 1.44 -4.41 23.86
CA ILE A 162 0.39 -3.42 23.70
C ILE A 162 0.55 -2.35 24.76
N TRP A 163 0.81 -1.11 24.32
CA TRP A 163 0.68 0.03 25.20
C TRP A 163 -0.79 0.45 25.30
N VAL A 164 -1.22 0.79 26.51
CA VAL A 164 -2.61 1.11 26.82
C VAL A 164 -2.85 2.61 26.63
N ASP A 165 -3.92 2.97 25.94
CA ASP A 165 -4.39 4.35 25.84
C ASP A 165 -4.90 4.83 27.21
N ASP A 166 -4.12 5.68 27.87
CA ASP A 166 -4.44 6.31 29.16
C ASP A 166 -3.84 7.73 29.20
N VAL A 167 -4.37 8.62 30.04
CA VAL A 167 -3.87 9.99 30.20
C VAL A 167 -2.40 10.03 30.66
N SER A 168 -1.99 9.02 31.43
CA SER A 168 -0.62 8.82 31.92
C SER A 168 0.24 7.94 30.99
N ALA A 169 -0.32 7.44 29.88
CA ALA A 169 0.40 6.55 28.99
C ALA A 169 1.61 7.25 28.37
N SER A 170 2.77 6.64 28.55
CA SER A 170 4.00 7.02 27.87
C SER A 170 4.53 5.82 27.10
N PRO A 171 4.19 5.66 25.82
CA PRO A 171 4.70 4.55 25.03
C PRO A 171 6.24 4.61 24.85
N ALA A 172 6.85 5.79 24.98
CA ALA A 172 8.30 5.93 25.04
C ALA A 172 8.92 5.31 26.31
N LEU A 173 8.28 5.45 27.48
CA LEU A 173 8.72 4.77 28.70
C LEU A 173 8.49 3.25 28.60
N GLN A 174 7.41 2.81 27.98
CA GLN A 174 7.18 1.37 27.73
C GLN A 174 8.16 0.79 26.71
N LEU A 175 8.61 1.57 25.72
CA LEU A 175 9.71 1.21 24.84
C LEU A 175 11.00 1.03 25.65
N LYS A 176 11.31 1.95 26.56
CA LYS A 176 12.46 1.83 27.46
C LYS A 176 12.38 0.54 28.31
N ASP A 177 11.20 0.23 28.85
CA ASP A 177 10.99 -0.99 29.65
C ASP A 177 11.16 -2.26 28.78
N LEU A 178 10.63 -2.27 27.55
CA LEU A 178 10.88 -3.33 26.56
C LEU A 178 12.38 -3.53 26.29
N LEU A 179 13.15 -2.45 26.09
CA LEU A 179 14.59 -2.53 25.87
C LEU A 179 15.35 -3.05 27.11
N HIS A 180 14.85 -2.76 28.31
CA HIS A 180 15.37 -3.33 29.55
C HIS A 180 15.10 -4.84 29.66
N ASP A 181 13.89 -5.29 29.33
CA ASP A 181 13.54 -6.72 29.32
C ASP A 181 14.42 -7.50 28.33
N LEU A 182 14.81 -6.86 27.22
CA LEU A 182 15.76 -7.43 26.25
C LEU A 182 17.23 -7.33 26.71
N SER A 183 17.52 -6.72 27.87
CA SER A 183 18.87 -6.51 28.40
C SER A 183 19.77 -5.73 27.44
N TRP A 184 19.24 -4.71 26.78
CA TRP A 184 20.00 -3.85 25.85
C TRP A 184 20.52 -2.56 26.50
N HIS A 185 20.30 -2.37 27.79
CA HIS A 185 20.74 -1.17 28.52
C HIS A 185 22.25 -0.89 28.34
N GLY A 186 22.64 0.36 28.14
CA GLY A 186 24.03 0.76 27.91
C GLY A 186 24.61 0.35 26.55
N SER A 187 23.78 -0.14 25.62
CA SER A 187 24.21 -0.49 24.27
C SER A 187 24.03 0.67 23.28
N GLN A 188 24.72 0.59 22.14
CA GLN A 188 24.49 1.45 20.99
C GLN A 188 23.35 0.87 20.13
N LEU A 189 22.35 1.68 19.82
CA LEU A 189 21.18 1.28 19.02
C LEU A 189 21.03 2.18 17.80
N GLY A 190 20.59 1.59 16.69
CA GLY A 190 20.08 2.33 15.56
C GLY A 190 18.68 2.87 15.84
N ILE A 191 18.30 3.97 15.20
CA ILE A 191 16.92 4.45 15.12
C ILE A 191 16.65 5.02 13.73
N GLU A 192 15.43 4.85 13.22
CA GLU A 192 14.99 5.51 11.97
C GLU A 192 14.41 6.89 12.30
N LEU A 193 15.21 7.95 12.12
CA LEU A 193 14.77 9.34 12.34
C LEU A 193 13.96 9.91 11.18
N ASP A 194 14.17 9.41 9.96
CA ASP A 194 13.42 9.79 8.75
C ASP A 194 12.19 8.89 8.55
N ALA A 195 11.32 8.81 9.57
CA ALA A 195 10.12 8.00 9.55
C ALA A 195 8.88 8.87 9.81
N VAL A 196 7.86 8.75 8.95
CA VAL A 196 6.58 9.47 9.09
C VAL A 196 5.93 9.21 10.45
N GLY A 197 6.01 7.97 10.95
CA GLY A 197 5.46 7.58 12.26
C GLY A 197 6.23 8.14 13.46
N LEU A 198 7.48 8.57 13.27
CA LEU A 198 8.29 9.21 14.31
C LEU A 198 8.16 10.73 14.23
N THR A 199 7.01 11.25 14.65
CA THR A 199 6.83 12.70 14.77
C THR A 199 7.89 13.32 15.70
N ALA A 200 8.21 14.59 15.51
CA ALA A 200 9.13 15.32 16.40
C ALA A 200 8.73 15.25 17.88
N ARG A 201 7.41 15.16 18.16
CA ARG A 201 6.90 14.91 19.52
C ARG A 201 7.31 13.54 20.02
N ASN A 202 7.05 12.47 19.26
CA ASN A 202 7.42 11.10 19.63
C ASN A 202 8.95 10.97 19.80
N TRP A 203 9.74 11.57 18.90
CA TRP A 203 11.19 11.60 19.02
C TRP A 203 11.65 12.25 20.34
N ASN A 204 11.07 13.39 20.72
CA ASN A 204 11.42 14.04 21.98
C ASN A 204 11.11 13.17 23.21
N GLU A 205 9.98 12.46 23.19
CA GLU A 205 9.62 11.53 24.26
C GLU A 205 10.58 10.32 24.31
N VAL A 206 10.91 9.71 23.17
CA VAL A 206 11.89 8.61 23.07
C VAL A 206 13.26 9.06 23.55
N ARG A 207 13.77 10.18 23.04
CA ARG A 207 15.07 10.74 23.43
C ARG A 207 15.14 11.02 24.92
N ARG A 208 14.05 11.51 25.54
CA ARG A 208 13.99 11.75 26.99
C ARG A 208 13.96 10.44 27.77
N ALA A 209 13.16 9.47 27.35
CA ALA A 209 13.00 8.18 28.02
C ALA A 209 14.28 7.33 27.96
N LEU A 210 15.03 7.41 26.86
CA LEU A 210 16.25 6.63 26.63
C LEU A 210 17.54 7.40 26.96
N GLY A 211 17.45 8.70 27.19
CA GLY A 211 18.61 9.57 27.43
C GLY A 211 19.44 9.14 28.63
N GLY A 212 20.75 9.03 28.44
CA GLY A 212 21.70 8.57 29.47
C GLY A 212 21.71 7.06 29.72
N LEU A 213 20.79 6.31 29.09
CA LEU A 213 20.70 4.85 29.19
C LEU A 213 21.13 4.16 27.89
N PHE A 214 20.96 4.83 26.74
CA PHE A 214 21.27 4.31 25.41
C PHE A 214 21.91 5.39 24.54
N GLU A 215 22.78 4.98 23.64
CA GLU A 215 23.31 5.83 22.56
C GLU A 215 22.55 5.50 21.27
N LEU A 216 21.96 6.51 20.63
CA LEU A 216 21.14 6.36 19.44
C LEU A 216 21.87 6.93 18.22
N SER A 217 21.95 6.17 17.14
CA SER A 217 22.50 6.59 15.84
C SER A 217 21.43 6.46 14.76
N ASP A 218 21.32 7.46 13.88
CA ASP A 218 20.39 7.41 12.76
C ASP A 218 20.84 6.36 11.75
N VAL A 219 19.94 5.42 11.42
CA VAL A 219 20.16 4.35 10.43
C VAL A 219 19.06 4.29 9.38
N SER A 220 18.36 5.41 9.17
CA SER A 220 17.23 5.51 8.23
C SER A 220 17.55 5.00 6.83
N ASP A 221 18.80 5.11 6.39
CA ASP A 221 19.23 4.70 5.04
C ASP A 221 19.42 3.19 4.87
N VAL A 222 19.63 2.42 5.96
CA VAL A 222 19.98 0.99 5.86
C VAL A 222 18.87 0.22 5.14
N THR A 223 17.63 0.35 5.61
CA THR A 223 16.48 -0.32 4.98
C THR A 223 16.16 0.25 3.60
N SER A 224 16.30 1.56 3.40
CA SER A 224 16.09 2.20 2.09
C SER A 224 17.04 1.64 1.02
N ARG A 225 18.32 1.46 1.36
CA ARG A 225 19.31 0.85 0.46
C ARG A 225 19.04 -0.63 0.21
N MET A 226 18.58 -1.38 1.21
CA MET A 226 18.22 -2.79 1.02
C MET A 226 17.03 -2.96 0.07
N ARG A 227 16.04 -2.07 0.15
CA ARG A 227 14.82 -2.08 -0.67
C ARG A 227 15.01 -1.55 -2.09
N MET A 228 16.14 -0.91 -2.38
CA MET A 228 16.43 -0.33 -3.68
C MET A 228 16.38 -1.39 -4.81
N VAL A 229 17.00 -2.55 -4.56
CA VAL A 229 17.05 -3.68 -5.49
C VAL A 229 16.00 -4.72 -5.09
N LYS A 230 15.09 -5.03 -6.01
CA LYS A 230 13.93 -5.89 -5.76
C LYS A 230 14.28 -7.37 -5.94
N SER A 231 13.77 -8.21 -5.05
CA SER A 231 13.81 -9.67 -5.21
C SER A 231 12.92 -10.14 -6.37
N PRO A 232 13.06 -11.38 -6.87
CA PRO A 232 12.16 -11.93 -7.87
C PRO A 232 10.68 -11.91 -7.46
N ALA A 233 10.37 -12.12 -6.17
CA ALA A 233 9.00 -12.06 -5.67
C ALA A 233 8.45 -10.62 -5.71
N GLU A 234 9.28 -9.65 -5.31
CA GLU A 234 8.94 -8.22 -5.37
C GLU A 234 8.70 -7.77 -6.82
N LEU A 235 9.54 -8.20 -7.76
CA LEU A 235 9.37 -7.90 -9.18
C LEU A 235 8.07 -8.49 -9.74
N GLY A 236 7.70 -9.71 -9.34
CA GLY A 236 6.40 -10.29 -9.72
C GLY A 236 5.21 -9.48 -9.20
N TYR A 237 5.33 -8.85 -8.02
CA TYR A 237 4.28 -7.95 -7.50
C TYR A 237 4.23 -6.63 -8.25
N VAL A 238 5.38 -6.07 -8.62
CA VAL A 238 5.46 -4.86 -9.47
C VAL A 238 4.87 -5.12 -10.85
N GLU A 239 5.15 -6.27 -11.48
CA GLU A 239 4.56 -6.64 -12.77
C GLU A 239 3.03 -6.75 -12.68
N ARG A 240 2.50 -7.35 -11.60
CA ARG A 240 1.06 -7.37 -11.37
C ARG A 240 0.50 -5.97 -11.17
N ALA A 241 1.19 -5.12 -10.41
CA ALA A 241 0.81 -3.73 -10.21
C ALA A 241 0.79 -2.94 -11.53
N ALA A 242 1.74 -3.18 -12.44
CA ALA A 242 1.79 -2.54 -13.75
C ALA A 242 0.56 -2.90 -14.62
N VAL A 243 0.15 -4.17 -14.62
CA VAL A 243 -1.10 -4.60 -15.28
C VAL A 243 -2.31 -3.86 -14.72
N LEU A 244 -2.39 -3.69 -13.39
CA LEU A 244 -3.48 -2.97 -12.75
C LEU A 244 -3.47 -1.46 -13.08
N ALA A 245 -2.28 -0.87 -13.27
CA ALA A 245 -2.16 0.51 -13.73
C ALA A 245 -2.70 0.64 -15.17
N ASP A 246 -2.33 -0.27 -16.06
CA ASP A 246 -2.84 -0.28 -17.42
C ASP A 246 -4.38 -0.48 -17.46
N ASP A 247 -4.91 -1.39 -16.64
CA ASP A 247 -6.35 -1.61 -16.52
C ASP A 247 -7.08 -0.35 -16.01
N ALA A 248 -6.47 0.41 -15.11
CA ALA A 248 -7.00 1.69 -14.64
C ALA A 248 -7.00 2.75 -15.76
N LEU A 249 -5.93 2.81 -16.58
CA LEU A 249 -5.88 3.72 -17.72
C LEU A 249 -6.96 3.39 -18.75
N ASP A 250 -7.14 2.10 -19.08
CA ASP A 250 -8.19 1.65 -19.99
C ASP A 250 -9.59 2.02 -19.48
N ALA A 251 -9.83 1.84 -18.18
CA ALA A 251 -11.07 2.23 -17.54
C ALA A 251 -11.30 3.75 -17.63
N ALA A 252 -10.27 4.57 -17.42
CA ALA A 252 -10.35 6.03 -17.58
C ALA A 252 -10.69 6.43 -19.02
N ILE A 253 -9.96 5.89 -20.00
CA ILE A 253 -10.16 6.20 -21.42
C ILE A 253 -11.57 5.84 -21.86
N ALA A 254 -12.11 4.70 -21.41
CA ALA A 254 -13.43 4.23 -21.80
C ALA A 254 -14.58 5.15 -21.36
N VAL A 255 -14.40 5.91 -20.27
CA VAL A 255 -15.44 6.78 -19.70
C VAL A 255 -15.13 8.27 -19.88
N THR A 256 -13.92 8.61 -20.34
CA THR A 256 -13.54 10.00 -20.60
C THR A 256 -14.12 10.46 -21.93
N ALA A 257 -14.96 11.50 -21.88
CA ALA A 257 -15.49 12.20 -23.04
C ALA A 257 -15.96 13.60 -22.60
N ALA A 258 -16.29 14.46 -23.57
CA ALA A 258 -16.98 15.71 -23.29
C ALA A 258 -18.24 15.48 -22.42
N GLY A 259 -18.37 16.22 -21.32
CA GLY A 259 -19.47 16.08 -20.36
C GLY A 259 -19.31 14.95 -19.34
N ALA A 260 -18.20 14.20 -19.34
CA ALA A 260 -17.89 13.23 -18.29
C ALA A 260 -17.59 13.95 -16.95
N ASP A 261 -17.91 13.32 -15.82
CA ASP A 261 -17.53 13.80 -14.49
C ASP A 261 -16.17 13.20 -14.09
N GLU A 262 -15.23 14.03 -13.61
CA GLU A 262 -13.93 13.55 -13.15
C GLU A 262 -14.03 12.53 -12.01
N GLY A 263 -15.06 12.64 -11.16
CA GLY A 263 -15.34 11.69 -10.09
C GLY A 263 -15.69 10.31 -10.63
N ASP A 264 -16.46 10.23 -11.71
CA ASP A 264 -16.79 8.96 -12.38
C ASP A 264 -15.55 8.34 -13.03
N ILE A 265 -14.70 9.16 -13.66
CA ILE A 265 -13.40 8.72 -14.20
C ILE A 265 -12.52 8.16 -13.08
N LEU A 266 -12.37 8.89 -11.98
CA LEU A 266 -11.59 8.47 -10.82
C LEU A 266 -12.14 7.17 -10.20
N ALA A 267 -13.46 7.04 -10.10
CA ALA A 267 -14.12 5.84 -9.60
C ALA A 267 -13.89 4.63 -10.52
N ALA A 268 -13.93 4.81 -11.84
CA ALA A 268 -13.62 3.75 -12.80
C ALA A 268 -12.17 3.26 -12.65
N MET A 269 -11.21 4.18 -12.52
CA MET A 269 -9.80 3.87 -12.33
C MET A 269 -9.55 3.07 -11.04
N GLN A 270 -10.02 3.58 -9.90
CA GLN A 270 -9.87 2.89 -8.61
C GLN A 270 -10.61 1.54 -8.59
N GLY A 271 -11.81 1.51 -9.19
CA GLY A 271 -12.60 0.31 -9.34
C GLY A 271 -11.88 -0.79 -10.12
N ALA A 272 -11.16 -0.43 -11.19
CA ALA A 272 -10.35 -1.37 -11.96
C ALA A 272 -9.22 -1.98 -11.13
N VAL A 273 -8.48 -1.16 -10.38
CA VAL A 273 -7.41 -1.63 -9.48
C VAL A 273 -7.96 -2.59 -8.43
N PHE A 274 -9.01 -2.20 -7.69
CA PHE A 274 -9.57 -3.03 -6.63
C PHE A 274 -10.24 -4.31 -7.15
N SER A 275 -10.97 -4.22 -8.26
CA SER A 275 -11.61 -5.40 -8.87
C SER A 275 -10.58 -6.39 -9.42
N GLY A 276 -9.41 -5.88 -9.84
CA GLY A 276 -8.25 -6.69 -10.21
C GLY A 276 -7.49 -7.31 -9.03
N GLY A 277 -7.94 -7.08 -7.79
CA GLY A 277 -7.31 -7.59 -6.57
C GLY A 277 -6.12 -6.75 -6.10
N GLY A 278 -6.04 -5.48 -6.53
CA GLY A 278 -5.06 -4.52 -6.07
C GLY A 278 -5.39 -3.86 -4.72
N ASP A 279 -4.49 -3.02 -4.26
CA ASP A 279 -4.54 -2.36 -2.94
C ASP A 279 -4.65 -0.83 -3.05
N TYR A 280 -4.79 -0.17 -1.89
CA TYR A 280 -4.69 1.28 -1.80
C TYR A 280 -3.27 1.77 -2.16
N PRO A 281 -3.15 2.83 -2.97
CA PRO A 281 -1.87 3.49 -3.23
C PRO A 281 -1.34 4.25 -2.01
N GLY A 282 -0.03 4.49 -2.00
CA GLY A 282 0.66 5.31 -1.00
C GLY A 282 0.15 6.76 -0.97
N ASN A 283 -0.29 7.31 -2.09
CA ASN A 283 -1.00 8.59 -2.13
C ASN A 283 -2.18 8.55 -3.08
N GLU A 284 -3.03 9.57 -3.01
CA GLU A 284 -4.21 9.71 -3.84
C GLU A 284 -3.85 9.79 -5.33
N PHE A 285 -4.74 9.28 -6.18
CA PHE A 285 -4.65 9.51 -7.63
C PHE A 285 -4.82 10.99 -7.90
N ILE A 286 -3.98 11.54 -8.77
CA ILE A 286 -4.02 12.93 -9.19
C ILE A 286 -4.86 12.98 -10.46
N ILE A 287 -5.90 13.81 -10.42
CA ILE A 287 -6.83 14.04 -11.52
C ILE A 287 -7.24 15.51 -11.54
N GLY A 288 -7.17 16.13 -12.71
CA GLY A 288 -7.65 17.49 -12.94
C GLY A 288 -7.77 17.82 -14.42
N SER A 289 -8.88 18.48 -14.78
CA SER A 289 -9.20 18.95 -16.12
C SER A 289 -9.16 20.47 -16.24
N GLY A 290 -9.12 20.99 -17.46
CA GLY A 290 -9.10 22.42 -17.74
C GLY A 290 -7.89 23.08 -17.09
N GLU A 291 -8.15 24.08 -16.23
CA GLU A 291 -7.11 24.76 -15.45
C GLU A 291 -6.46 23.85 -14.39
N ASP A 292 -7.21 22.88 -13.86
CA ASP A 292 -6.75 21.97 -12.81
C ASP A 292 -5.81 20.88 -13.35
N ALA A 293 -5.72 20.72 -14.68
CA ALA A 293 -4.75 19.83 -15.30
C ALA A 293 -3.29 20.25 -15.05
N LEU A 294 -3.06 21.50 -14.63
CA LEU A 294 -1.76 22.02 -14.22
C LEU A 294 -1.33 21.59 -12.80
N LEU A 295 -2.23 20.99 -12.03
CA LEU A 295 -1.97 20.61 -10.64
C LEU A 295 -1.25 19.26 -10.57
N CYS A 296 -0.06 19.24 -9.96
CA CYS A 296 0.74 18.01 -9.75
C CYS A 296 0.36 17.23 -8.47
N ARG A 297 -0.76 17.59 -7.82
CA ARG A 297 -1.19 17.04 -6.54
C ARG A 297 -2.72 16.93 -6.52
N TYR A 298 -3.21 15.96 -5.76
CA TYR A 298 -4.63 15.77 -5.55
C TYR A 298 -5.25 16.99 -4.84
N HIS A 299 -6.49 17.31 -5.18
CA HIS A 299 -7.33 18.28 -4.48
C HIS A 299 -8.80 17.83 -4.49
N SER A 300 -9.66 18.43 -3.67
CA SER A 300 -11.11 18.16 -3.67
C SER A 300 -11.86 19.15 -4.56
N GLY A 301 -12.94 18.71 -5.23
CA GLY A 301 -13.75 19.54 -6.12
C GLY A 301 -13.62 19.05 -7.56
N ARG A 302 -14.50 18.12 -7.95
CA ARG A 302 -14.47 17.52 -9.28
C ARG A 302 -15.19 18.40 -10.30
N ARG A 303 -14.65 18.49 -11.50
CA ARG A 303 -15.24 19.16 -12.67
C ARG A 303 -15.97 18.16 -13.55
N VAL A 304 -16.85 18.71 -14.37
CA VAL A 304 -17.38 18.05 -15.57
C VAL A 304 -16.57 18.57 -16.76
N LEU A 305 -16.09 17.67 -17.61
CA LEU A 305 -15.19 17.97 -18.71
C LEU A 305 -15.91 18.79 -19.80
N ASP A 306 -15.23 19.81 -20.32
CA ASP A 306 -15.76 20.62 -21.42
C ASP A 306 -15.65 19.88 -22.78
N ALA A 307 -16.27 20.43 -23.83
CA ALA A 307 -16.22 19.85 -25.17
C ALA A 307 -14.83 19.87 -25.82
N ILE A 308 -14.00 20.82 -25.41
CA ILE A 308 -12.58 20.92 -25.75
C ILE A 308 -11.86 21.13 -24.42
N ASP A 309 -11.07 20.15 -24.01
CA ASP A 309 -10.48 20.13 -22.68
C ASP A 309 -9.16 19.34 -22.66
N GLN A 310 -8.53 19.30 -21.51
CA GLN A 310 -7.38 18.46 -21.18
C GLN A 310 -7.64 17.81 -19.82
N LEU A 311 -7.11 16.61 -19.60
CA LEU A 311 -7.24 15.88 -18.33
C LEU A 311 -5.89 15.26 -17.98
N THR A 312 -5.26 15.74 -16.90
CA THR A 312 -4.03 15.14 -16.36
C THR A 312 -4.38 14.05 -15.36
N LEU A 313 -3.79 12.87 -15.53
CA LEU A 313 -3.91 11.70 -14.67
C LEU A 313 -2.53 11.25 -14.22
N GLU A 314 -2.28 11.15 -12.91
CA GLU A 314 -1.12 10.44 -12.33
C GLU A 314 -1.64 9.48 -11.26
N PHE A 315 -1.34 8.20 -11.40
CA PHE A 315 -1.93 7.14 -10.59
C PHE A 315 -1.00 5.93 -10.53
N ALA A 316 -1.33 4.98 -9.65
CA ALA A 316 -0.60 3.75 -9.51
C ALA A 316 -1.54 2.55 -9.50
N GLY A 317 -1.18 1.52 -10.25
CA GLY A 317 -1.61 0.17 -9.91
C GLY A 317 -0.81 -0.31 -8.69
N VAL A 318 -1.46 -1.08 -7.82
CA VAL A 318 -0.86 -1.51 -6.55
C VAL A 318 -1.18 -2.97 -6.30
N TYR A 319 -0.18 -3.76 -5.94
CA TYR A 319 -0.38 -5.15 -5.54
C TYR A 319 0.61 -5.53 -4.44
N ARG A 320 0.09 -5.97 -3.28
CA ARG A 320 0.86 -6.28 -2.06
C ARG A 320 1.75 -5.13 -1.62
N ARG A 321 1.21 -3.90 -1.71
CA ARG A 321 1.90 -2.61 -1.49
C ARG A 321 2.94 -2.22 -2.54
N TYR A 322 3.27 -3.06 -3.52
CA TYR A 322 4.18 -2.67 -4.60
C TYR A 322 3.44 -1.82 -5.63
N HIS A 323 4.04 -0.69 -5.99
CA HIS A 323 3.46 0.29 -6.89
C HIS A 323 4.05 0.17 -8.29
N ALA A 324 3.21 0.42 -9.28
CA ALA A 324 3.61 0.78 -10.63
C ALA A 324 2.81 2.02 -11.06
N CYS A 325 3.50 3.14 -11.21
CA CYS A 325 2.88 4.42 -11.56
C CYS A 325 2.79 4.62 -13.08
N LEU A 326 1.74 5.32 -13.50
CA LEU A 326 1.53 5.84 -14.85
C LEU A 326 1.10 7.30 -14.76
N MET A 327 1.44 8.06 -15.80
CA MET A 327 0.98 9.44 -15.94
C MET A 327 0.66 9.76 -17.40
N ARG A 328 -0.48 10.39 -17.64
CA ARG A 328 -0.94 10.78 -18.98
C ARG A 328 -1.73 12.09 -18.90
N THR A 329 -1.58 12.93 -19.91
CA THR A 329 -2.57 13.94 -20.25
C THR A 329 -3.42 13.42 -21.40
N LEU A 330 -4.73 13.34 -21.19
CA LEU A 330 -5.73 13.05 -22.22
C LEU A 330 -6.23 14.38 -22.78
N VAL A 331 -6.37 14.50 -24.10
CA VAL A 331 -6.94 15.68 -24.76
C VAL A 331 -8.37 15.36 -25.16
N ILE A 332 -9.32 16.23 -24.81
CA ILE A 332 -10.72 16.08 -25.17
C ILE A 332 -10.99 16.95 -26.38
N GLY A 333 -11.49 16.34 -27.46
CA GLY A 333 -11.64 17.02 -28.74
C GLY A 333 -10.33 17.14 -29.53
N GLU A 334 -10.21 18.19 -30.36
CA GLU A 334 -9.07 18.37 -31.26
C GLU A 334 -7.84 18.94 -30.54
N PRO A 335 -6.66 18.31 -30.63
CA PRO A 335 -5.46 18.80 -29.97
C PRO A 335 -4.92 20.08 -30.61
N THR A 336 -4.57 21.03 -29.75
CA THR A 336 -3.94 22.29 -30.18
C THR A 336 -2.49 22.07 -30.63
N HIS A 337 -1.95 23.01 -31.43
CA HIS A 337 -0.54 22.99 -31.80
C HIS A 337 0.40 23.01 -30.58
N LEU A 338 0.03 23.72 -29.52
CA LEU A 338 0.82 23.77 -28.28
C LEU A 338 0.83 22.40 -27.57
N GLN A 339 -0.32 21.75 -27.42
CA GLN A 339 -0.40 20.40 -26.84
C GLN A 339 0.42 19.38 -27.66
N LEU A 340 0.34 19.43 -28.99
CA LEU A 340 1.15 18.57 -29.86
C LEU A 340 2.66 18.83 -29.71
N HIS A 341 3.07 20.10 -29.56
CA HIS A 341 4.47 20.46 -29.33
C HIS A 341 4.97 20.00 -27.96
N MET A 342 4.20 20.25 -26.90
CA MET A 342 4.53 19.79 -25.54
C MET A 342 4.57 18.27 -25.45
N HIS A 343 3.65 17.57 -26.15
CA HIS A 343 3.65 16.10 -26.18
C HIS A 343 4.92 15.55 -26.82
N ARG A 344 5.35 16.13 -27.96
CA ARG A 344 6.62 15.76 -28.61
C ARG A 344 7.82 15.99 -27.68
N ALA A 345 7.88 17.15 -27.01
CA ALA A 345 8.95 17.43 -26.05
C ALA A 345 8.99 16.39 -24.90
N CYS A 346 7.83 16.01 -24.37
CA CYS A 346 7.72 14.95 -23.37
C CYS A 346 8.14 13.57 -23.91
N ALA A 347 7.72 13.21 -25.13
CA ALA A 347 8.05 11.93 -25.75
C ALA A 347 9.56 11.82 -26.05
N ASP A 348 10.15 12.87 -26.62
CA ASP A 348 11.59 12.93 -26.92
C ASP A 348 12.43 12.89 -25.64
N ALA A 349 12.00 13.56 -24.57
CA ALA A 349 12.69 13.54 -23.30
C ALA A 349 12.60 12.16 -22.62
N MET A 350 11.44 11.48 -22.72
CA MET A 350 11.27 10.12 -22.23
C MET A 350 12.24 9.16 -22.92
N GLU A 351 12.35 9.22 -24.25
CA GLU A 351 13.28 8.36 -24.99
C GLU A 351 14.74 8.68 -24.65
N ALA A 352 15.11 9.96 -24.56
CA ALA A 352 16.46 10.36 -24.16
C ALA A 352 16.83 9.87 -22.74
N CYS A 353 15.87 9.88 -21.80
CA CYS A 353 16.08 9.28 -20.48
C CYS A 353 16.33 7.77 -20.59
N LEU A 354 15.53 7.05 -21.37
CA LEU A 354 15.67 5.60 -21.53
C LEU A 354 17.00 5.22 -22.21
N GLU A 355 17.45 6.00 -23.20
CA GLU A 355 18.76 5.83 -23.83
C GLU A 355 19.94 6.13 -22.89
N GLN A 356 19.74 7.05 -21.93
CA GLN A 356 20.75 7.38 -20.91
C GLN A 356 20.81 6.31 -19.80
N ILE A 357 19.71 5.62 -19.51
CA ILE A 357 19.64 4.61 -18.45
C ILE A 357 20.41 3.36 -18.85
N ARG A 358 21.46 3.07 -18.07
CA ARG A 358 22.30 1.87 -18.17
C ARG A 358 22.77 1.51 -16.76
N PRO A 359 22.97 0.23 -16.42
CA PRO A 359 23.62 -0.14 -15.18
C PRO A 359 24.92 0.65 -14.94
N GLY A 360 25.05 1.24 -13.76
CA GLY A 360 26.17 2.10 -13.35
C GLY A 360 25.99 3.60 -13.64
N CYS A 361 25.04 3.99 -14.49
CA CYS A 361 24.72 5.40 -14.76
C CYS A 361 24.15 6.08 -13.51
N ALA A 362 24.56 7.32 -13.20
CA ALA A 362 24.02 8.03 -12.05
C ALA A 362 22.59 8.57 -12.33
N MET A 363 21.74 8.58 -11.30
CA MET A 363 20.38 9.17 -11.38
C MET A 363 20.39 10.61 -11.91
N GLY A 364 21.40 11.41 -11.55
CA GLY A 364 21.54 12.78 -12.04
C GLY A 364 21.82 12.92 -13.53
N GLU A 365 22.48 11.95 -14.16
CA GLU A 365 22.76 11.99 -15.60
C GLU A 365 21.49 11.80 -16.44
N VAL A 366 20.56 10.95 -15.96
CA VAL A 366 19.24 10.77 -16.57
C VAL A 366 18.42 12.05 -16.48
N PHE A 367 18.49 12.76 -15.34
CA PHE A 367 17.89 14.08 -15.21
C PHE A 367 18.48 15.10 -16.18
N ASP A 368 19.81 15.10 -16.37
CA ASP A 368 20.46 16.01 -17.32
C ASP A 368 20.02 15.73 -18.77
N ALA A 369 19.77 14.48 -19.14
CA ALA A 369 19.19 14.11 -20.43
C ALA A 369 17.77 14.67 -20.61
N HIS A 370 16.89 14.48 -19.60
CA HIS A 370 15.56 15.09 -19.56
C HIS A 370 15.62 16.61 -19.73
N ALA A 371 16.40 17.28 -18.88
CA ALA A 371 16.49 18.73 -18.83
C ALA A 371 16.95 19.31 -20.17
N ARG A 372 17.99 18.71 -20.78
CA ARG A 372 18.51 19.13 -22.09
C ARG A 372 17.47 19.07 -23.20
N VAL A 373 16.67 18.01 -23.28
CA VAL A 373 15.64 17.89 -24.32
C VAL A 373 14.54 18.92 -24.11
N MET A 374 14.07 19.07 -22.88
CA MET A 374 13.03 20.04 -22.53
C MET A 374 13.49 21.48 -22.81
N ASP A 375 14.72 21.83 -22.42
CA ASP A 375 15.27 23.17 -22.60
C ASP A 375 15.45 23.48 -24.10
N ASN A 376 15.98 22.54 -24.88
CA ASN A 376 16.12 22.68 -26.34
C ASN A 376 14.77 22.79 -27.07
N SER A 377 13.70 22.26 -26.47
CA SER A 377 12.32 22.35 -26.99
C SER A 377 11.61 23.65 -26.59
N GLY A 378 12.31 24.57 -25.89
CA GLY A 378 11.76 25.82 -25.38
C GLY A 378 10.88 25.67 -24.14
N MET A 379 11.01 24.57 -23.39
CA MET A 379 10.15 24.23 -22.25
C MET A 379 10.84 24.39 -20.88
N LEU A 380 12.01 25.04 -20.82
CA LEU A 380 12.78 25.25 -19.58
C LEU A 380 11.92 25.83 -18.44
N GLU A 381 11.11 26.85 -18.73
CA GLU A 381 10.29 27.55 -17.73
C GLU A 381 9.07 26.73 -17.25
N HIS A 382 8.77 25.62 -17.91
CA HIS A 382 7.56 24.82 -17.68
C HIS A 382 7.82 23.43 -17.09
N ARG A 383 9.07 22.95 -17.13
CA ARG A 383 9.44 21.65 -16.55
C ARG A 383 9.78 21.73 -15.06
N LEU A 384 9.72 20.58 -14.39
CA LEU A 384 10.09 20.45 -12.97
C LEU A 384 11.59 20.19 -12.78
N ASN A 385 12.04 20.20 -11.51
CA ASN A 385 13.42 19.95 -11.10
C ASN A 385 13.73 18.47 -10.78
N ALA A 386 12.81 17.57 -11.09
CA ALA A 386 12.99 16.12 -11.03
C ALA A 386 12.19 15.47 -12.16
N CYS A 387 12.63 14.31 -12.65
CA CYS A 387 11.99 13.61 -13.77
C CYS A 387 11.66 12.13 -13.47
N GLY A 388 11.54 11.78 -12.20
CA GLY A 388 11.13 10.46 -11.76
C GLY A 388 11.72 10.05 -10.42
N TYR A 389 11.37 8.85 -9.97
CA TYR A 389 11.81 8.28 -8.69
C TYR A 389 11.67 6.76 -8.66
N SER A 390 12.31 6.12 -7.68
CA SER A 390 12.17 4.70 -7.41
C SER A 390 10.79 4.36 -6.85
N LEU A 391 10.34 3.14 -7.10
CA LEU A 391 9.10 2.58 -6.56
C LEU A 391 9.39 1.30 -5.77
N GLY A 392 8.45 0.96 -4.89
CA GLY A 392 8.53 -0.24 -4.06
C GLY A 392 7.27 -0.43 -3.22
N ALA A 393 7.45 -1.17 -2.11
CA ALA A 393 6.43 -1.33 -1.09
C ALA A 393 6.41 -0.12 -0.14
N THR A 394 5.55 0.83 -0.43
CA THR A 394 5.43 2.10 0.30
C THR A 394 4.03 2.27 0.90
N PHE A 395 3.90 3.17 1.87
CA PHE A 395 2.64 3.48 2.55
C PHE A 395 2.36 4.99 2.50
N THR A 396 1.17 5.40 2.94
CA THR A 396 0.81 6.81 3.08
C THR A 396 1.84 7.57 3.91
N PRO A 397 2.34 8.72 3.43
CA PRO A 397 1.72 9.62 2.47
C PRO A 397 2.29 9.60 1.05
N THR A 398 3.10 8.61 0.66
CA THR A 398 3.76 8.66 -0.65
C THR A 398 3.99 7.28 -1.24
N TRP A 399 3.76 7.12 -2.54
CA TRP A 399 4.24 5.93 -3.26
C TRP A 399 5.73 6.02 -3.65
N MET A 400 6.35 7.20 -3.50
CA MET A 400 7.75 7.44 -3.89
C MET A 400 8.71 6.69 -2.95
N ASP A 401 9.67 5.98 -3.53
CA ASP A 401 10.75 5.32 -2.81
C ASP A 401 12.10 5.94 -3.19
N TYR A 402 13.15 5.62 -2.43
CA TYR A 402 14.51 6.06 -2.72
C TYR A 402 15.16 5.23 -3.85
N PRO A 403 15.92 5.83 -4.80
CA PRO A 403 16.28 7.25 -4.95
C PRO A 403 15.42 8.01 -5.99
N MET A 404 15.73 9.29 -6.26
CA MET A 404 15.00 10.18 -7.19
C MET A 404 15.90 10.74 -8.31
N PHE A 405 15.37 10.96 -9.51
CA PHE A 405 16.11 11.60 -10.61
C PHE A 405 16.08 13.13 -10.46
N TYR A 406 17.17 13.71 -9.95
CA TYR A 406 17.38 15.15 -9.88
C TYR A 406 18.85 15.49 -10.15
N LYS A 407 19.11 16.75 -10.48
CA LYS A 407 20.45 17.25 -10.85
C LYS A 407 21.52 16.85 -9.82
N GLY A 408 22.56 16.18 -10.30
CA GLY A 408 23.72 15.83 -9.48
C GLY A 408 23.49 14.72 -8.46
N ASN A 409 22.38 13.97 -8.52
CA ASN A 409 22.23 12.77 -7.70
C ASN A 409 23.25 11.69 -8.15
N PRO A 410 24.20 11.29 -7.29
CA PRO A 410 25.26 10.35 -7.67
C PRO A 410 24.84 8.87 -7.53
N GLU A 411 23.64 8.57 -7.03
CA GLU A 411 23.23 7.19 -6.79
C GLU A 411 23.22 6.41 -8.12
N PRO A 412 23.96 5.29 -8.22
CA PRO A 412 24.04 4.53 -9.46
C PRO A 412 22.76 3.75 -9.68
N ILE A 413 22.32 3.68 -10.93
CA ILE A 413 21.24 2.80 -11.37
C ILE A 413 21.80 1.39 -11.46
N VAL A 414 21.15 0.40 -10.85
CA VAL A 414 21.59 -1.00 -10.89
C VAL A 414 20.44 -1.95 -11.27
N PRO A 415 20.74 -3.15 -11.79
CA PRO A 415 19.73 -4.17 -12.08
C PRO A 415 18.87 -4.50 -10.86
N GLY A 416 17.59 -4.78 -11.11
CA GLY A 416 16.57 -5.04 -10.11
C GLY A 416 15.93 -3.78 -9.50
N MET A 417 16.36 -2.58 -9.88
CA MET A 417 15.61 -1.35 -9.56
C MET A 417 14.28 -1.28 -10.33
N VAL A 418 13.29 -0.64 -9.72
CA VAL A 418 12.02 -0.27 -10.37
C VAL A 418 11.87 1.23 -10.24
N LEU A 419 11.79 1.92 -11.37
CA LEU A 419 11.85 3.38 -11.45
C LEU A 419 10.65 3.89 -12.24
N PHE A 420 10.03 4.96 -11.79
CA PHE A 420 9.02 5.70 -12.50
C PHE A 420 9.64 6.94 -13.14
N LEU A 421 9.63 7.01 -14.47
CA LEU A 421 10.01 8.21 -15.21
C LEU A 421 8.77 9.05 -15.47
N HIS A 422 8.86 10.36 -15.24
CA HIS A 422 7.77 11.29 -15.53
C HIS A 422 8.27 12.57 -16.22
N MET A 423 7.65 12.89 -17.34
CA MET A 423 7.89 14.10 -18.13
C MET A 423 6.68 15.00 -17.89
N ILE A 424 6.89 16.10 -17.18
CA ILE A 424 5.82 16.98 -16.73
C ILE A 424 6.12 18.38 -17.23
N LEU A 425 5.20 18.93 -18.03
CA LEU A 425 5.22 20.30 -18.50
C LEU A 425 3.95 21.02 -18.07
N MET A 426 4.11 22.10 -17.32
CA MET A 426 3.04 22.96 -16.85
C MET A 426 3.23 24.37 -17.40
N ASN A 427 2.54 24.69 -18.50
CA ASN A 427 2.55 26.03 -19.07
C ASN A 427 1.42 26.85 -18.47
N SER A 428 1.70 27.48 -17.32
CA SER A 428 0.73 28.34 -16.63
C SER A 428 0.37 29.62 -17.37
N LEU A 429 1.17 30.06 -18.36
CA LEU A 429 0.89 31.25 -19.15
C LEU A 429 -0.28 31.00 -20.13
N GLU A 430 -0.28 29.83 -20.75
CA GLU A 430 -1.27 29.42 -21.74
C GLU A 430 -2.31 28.44 -21.16
N GLY A 431 -2.27 28.18 -19.86
CA GLY A 431 -3.20 27.27 -19.19
C GLY A 431 -3.09 25.82 -19.65
N THR A 432 -1.94 25.37 -20.19
CA THR A 432 -1.80 24.06 -20.86
C THR A 432 -0.86 23.14 -20.10
N ALA A 433 -1.29 21.92 -19.85
CA ALA A 433 -0.51 20.86 -19.23
C ALA A 433 -0.20 19.75 -20.24
N MET A 434 0.95 19.09 -20.08
CA MET A 434 1.24 17.86 -20.80
C MET A 434 2.13 16.96 -19.98
N THR A 435 1.71 15.71 -19.84
CA THR A 435 2.38 14.75 -18.98
C THR A 435 2.50 13.37 -19.64
N LEU A 436 3.67 12.76 -19.48
CA LEU A 436 3.94 11.38 -19.90
C LEU A 436 4.79 10.71 -18.83
N GLY A 437 4.29 9.63 -18.23
CA GLY A 437 5.04 8.85 -17.26
C GLY A 437 4.81 7.36 -17.36
N GLN A 438 5.86 6.59 -17.11
CA GLN A 438 5.79 5.12 -17.12
C GLN A 438 6.78 4.51 -16.14
N THR A 439 6.39 3.36 -15.59
CA THR A 439 7.26 2.54 -14.75
C THR A 439 8.13 1.62 -15.61
N ILE A 440 9.41 1.56 -15.25
CA ILE A 440 10.41 0.68 -15.84
C ILE A 440 11.06 -0.20 -14.77
N ARG A 441 11.46 -1.40 -15.17
CA ARG A 441 12.39 -2.25 -14.41
C ARG A 441 13.77 -2.14 -15.04
N ILE A 442 14.82 -2.16 -14.24
CA ILE A 442 16.20 -2.22 -14.74
C ILE A 442 16.66 -3.66 -14.77
N ASP A 443 16.96 -4.17 -15.96
CA ASP A 443 17.60 -5.47 -16.18
C ASP A 443 19.10 -5.27 -16.46
N GLU A 444 19.85 -6.37 -16.59
CA GLU A 444 21.29 -6.34 -16.90
C GLU A 444 21.58 -5.62 -18.23
N ASP A 445 20.67 -5.74 -19.20
CA ASP A 445 20.82 -5.13 -20.54
C ASP A 445 20.26 -3.70 -20.65
N GLY A 446 19.61 -3.19 -19.59
CA GLY A 446 19.01 -1.84 -19.57
C GLY A 446 17.55 -1.81 -19.10
N PRO A 447 16.84 -0.69 -19.39
CA PRO A 447 15.47 -0.50 -18.90
C PRO A 447 14.44 -1.30 -19.71
N VAL A 448 13.50 -1.92 -19.00
CA VAL A 448 12.32 -2.61 -19.55
C VAL A 448 11.07 -1.87 -19.12
N ARG A 449 10.26 -1.44 -20.10
CA ARG A 449 8.95 -0.82 -19.86
C ARG A 449 7.98 -1.88 -19.35
N LEU A 450 7.24 -1.56 -18.28
CA LEU A 450 6.28 -2.49 -17.67
C LEU A 450 4.84 -2.29 -18.16
N SER A 451 4.53 -1.12 -18.71
CA SER A 451 3.20 -0.80 -19.25
C SER A 451 3.00 -1.37 -20.65
N ARG A 452 1.79 -1.84 -20.94
CA ARG A 452 1.36 -2.20 -22.30
C ARG A 452 1.03 -0.99 -23.18
N HIS A 453 0.76 0.16 -22.58
CA HIS A 453 0.46 1.39 -23.32
C HIS A 453 1.75 2.05 -23.79
N ASP A 454 1.77 2.41 -25.08
CA ASP A 454 2.81 3.27 -25.62
C ASP A 454 2.67 4.73 -25.13
N THR A 455 3.53 5.60 -25.64
CA THR A 455 3.60 7.02 -25.27
C THR A 455 2.85 7.94 -26.24
N ARG A 456 2.00 7.40 -27.13
CA ARG A 456 1.23 8.24 -28.06
C ARG A 456 0.26 9.14 -27.31
N LEU A 457 -0.01 10.30 -27.90
CA LEU A 457 -1.04 11.21 -27.42
C LEU A 457 -2.40 10.51 -27.47
N ILE A 458 -3.15 10.60 -26.38
CA ILE A 458 -4.50 10.05 -26.28
C ILE A 458 -5.49 11.21 -26.46
N THR A 459 -6.38 11.05 -27.43
CA THR A 459 -7.50 11.96 -27.68
C THR A 459 -8.81 11.24 -27.39
N CYS A 460 -9.71 11.87 -26.63
CA CYS A 460 -11.00 11.33 -26.21
C CYS A 460 -12.16 12.13 -26.82
#